data_AF-A0A7S3E1B0-F1
#
_entry.id   AF-A0A7S3E1B0-F1
#
_cell.length_a   1.000
_cell.length_b   1.000
_cell.length_c   1.000
_cell.angle_alpha   90.00
_cell.angle_beta   90.00
_cell.angle_gamma   90.00
#
_symmetry.space_group_name_H-M   'P 1'
#
loop_
_entity.id
_entity.type
_entity.pdbx_description
1 polymer ?
#
loop_
_entity_poly.entity_id
_entity_poly.type
_entity_poly.pdbx_seq_one_letter_code
_entity_poly.pdbx_strand_id
1 'polypeptide(L)'
;SQRSFYEVSNRRYGMRQLTHNPDTILYALLGVNAAVFMGWQALNSSFMLRHFAFSTEAMRNGRPWTLVTSIFSHYDFQHLAVNALGLYFWGREVGRLLGGPRLLALYLVGGVVGNLVQLGLSYSNERQYRWGQPRATYGLGA
;
A
#
# COMPACT_ATOMS: atom_id res chain seq x y z
N SER A 1 35.40 -1.90 26.83
CA SER A 1 34.43 -2.25 25.77
C SER A 1 34.01 -1.07 24.87
N GLN A 2 34.83 -0.03 24.68
CA GLN A 2 34.44 1.18 23.94
C GLN A 2 34.24 0.97 22.43
N ARG A 3 35.01 0.08 21.77
CA ARG A 3 34.86 -0.23 20.33
C ARG A 3 33.46 -0.72 19.95
N SER A 4 32.83 -1.54 20.80
CA SER A 4 31.46 -2.02 20.59
C SER A 4 30.43 -0.88 20.61
N PHE A 5 30.62 0.13 21.46
CA PHE A 5 29.70 1.26 21.58
C PHE A 5 29.76 2.18 20.35
N TYR A 6 30.95 2.43 19.81
CA TYR A 6 31.15 3.20 18.57
C TYR A 6 30.58 2.49 17.34
N GLU A 7 30.71 1.17 17.23
CA GLU A 7 30.11 0.42 16.12
C GLU A 7 28.58 0.44 16.16
N VAL A 8 28.00 0.31 17.35
CA VAL A 8 26.54 0.37 17.53
C VAL A 8 26.01 1.78 17.25
N SER A 9 26.71 2.83 17.67
CA SER A 9 26.30 4.21 17.36
C SER A 9 26.40 4.49 15.86
N ASN A 10 27.49 4.13 15.19
CA ASN A 10 27.63 4.31 13.74
C ASN A 10 26.56 3.57 12.94
N ARG A 11 26.21 2.33 13.32
CA ARG A 11 25.08 1.61 12.69
C ARG A 11 23.76 2.34 12.88
N ARG A 12 23.49 2.87 14.08
CA ARG A 12 22.25 3.64 14.35
C ARG A 12 22.21 4.94 13.56
N TYR A 13 23.32 5.65 13.43
CA TYR A 13 23.41 6.85 12.60
C TYR A 13 23.20 6.54 11.11
N GLY A 14 23.83 5.48 10.59
CA GLY A 14 23.63 5.02 9.22
C GLY A 14 22.19 4.60 8.92
N MET A 15 21.55 3.82 9.81
CA MET A 15 20.14 3.44 9.67
C MET A 15 19.19 4.65 9.73
N ARG A 16 19.49 5.65 10.57
CA ARG A 16 18.71 6.90 10.62
C ARG A 16 18.86 7.71 9.34
N GLN A 17 20.06 7.80 8.77
CA GLN A 17 20.26 8.45 7.47
C GLN A 17 19.52 7.73 6.34
N LEU A 18 19.56 6.40 6.30
CA LEU A 18 18.84 5.60 5.30
C LEU A 18 17.32 5.80 5.38
N THR A 19 16.76 5.80 6.59
CA THR A 19 15.32 6.01 6.81
C THR A 19 14.86 7.45 6.59
N HIS A 20 15.77 8.43 6.64
CA HIS A 20 15.48 9.83 6.32
C HIS A 20 15.66 10.15 4.84
N ASN A 21 16.44 9.35 4.10
CA ASN A 21 16.69 9.55 2.69
C ASN A 21 15.42 9.24 1.86
N PRO A 22 14.84 10.24 1.18
CA PRO A 22 13.61 10.04 0.42
C PRO A 22 13.76 9.05 -0.74
N ASP A 23 14.92 9.01 -1.40
CA ASP A 23 15.16 8.10 -2.51
C ASP A 23 15.18 6.64 -2.01
N THR A 24 15.76 6.40 -0.83
CA THR A 24 15.77 5.06 -0.22
C THR A 24 14.35 4.58 0.09
N ILE A 25 13.51 5.45 0.67
CA ILE A 25 12.11 5.14 0.93
C ILE A 25 11.33 4.92 -0.36
N LEU A 26 11.52 5.78 -1.36
CA LEU A 26 10.86 5.67 -2.66
C LEU A 26 11.15 4.31 -3.33
N TYR A 27 12.42 3.94 -3.44
CA TYR A 27 12.82 2.67 -4.05
C TYR A 27 12.38 1.47 -3.21
N ALA A 28 12.38 1.58 -1.87
CA ALA A 28 11.83 0.54 -1.01
C ALA A 28 10.34 0.32 -1.27
N LEU A 29 9.56 1.39 -1.38
CA LEU A 29 8.12 1.31 -1.69
C LEU A 29 7.89 0.67 -3.07
N LEU A 30 8.63 1.09 -4.10
CA LEU A 30 8.55 0.47 -5.43
C LEU A 30 8.92 -1.02 -5.38
N GLY A 31 9.98 -1.37 -4.67
CA GLY A 31 10.43 -2.76 -4.49
C GLY A 31 9.40 -3.63 -3.78
N VAL A 32 8.76 -3.12 -2.72
CA VAL A 32 7.70 -3.85 -2.00
C VAL A 32 6.48 -4.05 -2.90
N ASN A 33 6.04 -3.04 -3.64
CA ASN A 33 4.94 -3.17 -4.60
C ASN A 33 5.23 -4.25 -5.66
N ALA A 34 6.44 -4.23 -6.23
CA ALA A 34 6.87 -5.23 -7.19
C ALA A 34 6.91 -6.64 -6.57
N ALA A 35 7.42 -6.78 -5.34
CA ALA A 35 7.47 -8.07 -4.65
C ALA A 35 6.07 -8.64 -4.37
N VAL A 36 5.12 -7.81 -3.92
CA VAL A 36 3.73 -8.23 -3.69
C VAL A 36 3.04 -8.59 -5.01
N PHE A 37 3.28 -7.83 -6.08
CA PHE A 37 2.81 -8.18 -7.42
C PHE A 37 3.36 -9.53 -7.89
N MET A 38 4.66 -9.79 -7.71
CA MET A 38 5.22 -11.12 -7.99
C MET A 38 4.57 -12.21 -7.15
N GLY A 39 4.20 -11.91 -5.90
CA GLY A 39 3.37 -12.78 -5.08
C GLY A 39 2.04 -13.15 -5.73
N TRP A 40 1.36 -12.19 -6.39
CA TRP A 40 0.13 -12.47 -7.15
C TRP A 40 0.35 -13.40 -8.33
N GLN A 41 1.53 -13.37 -8.96
CA GLN A 41 1.85 -14.22 -10.11
C GLN A 41 2.37 -15.61 -9.70
N ALA A 42 3.01 -15.73 -8.53
CA ALA A 42 3.71 -16.94 -8.11
C ALA A 42 3.00 -17.74 -7.02
N LEU A 43 2.14 -17.11 -6.21
CA LEU A 43 1.48 -17.73 -5.07
C LEU A 43 0.02 -18.07 -5.37
N ASN A 44 -0.56 -18.90 -4.51
CA ASN A 44 -1.97 -19.28 -4.61
C ASN A 44 -2.89 -18.05 -4.46
N SER A 45 -3.85 -17.90 -5.39
CA SER A 45 -4.75 -16.74 -5.39
C SER A 45 -5.62 -16.64 -4.14
N SER A 46 -6.04 -17.77 -3.55
CA SER A 46 -6.79 -17.76 -2.29
C SER A 46 -5.95 -17.26 -1.11
N PHE A 47 -4.66 -17.58 -1.09
CA PHE A 47 -3.72 -17.01 -0.12
C PHE A 47 -3.60 -15.50 -0.30
N MET A 48 -3.38 -15.04 -1.53
CA MET A 48 -3.26 -13.60 -1.83
C MET A 48 -4.54 -12.83 -1.48
N LEU A 49 -5.72 -13.34 -1.87
CA LEU A 49 -7.00 -12.74 -1.50
C LEU A 49 -7.21 -12.69 0.02
N ARG A 50 -6.78 -13.72 0.75
CA ARG A 50 -6.95 -13.76 2.21
C ARG A 50 -6.08 -12.76 2.97
N HIS A 51 -4.87 -12.49 2.45
CA HIS A 51 -3.84 -11.72 3.17
C HIS A 51 -3.55 -10.34 2.57
N PHE A 52 -3.86 -10.10 1.30
CA PHE A 52 -3.52 -8.88 0.58
C PHE A 52 -4.73 -8.19 -0.07
N ALA A 53 -5.92 -8.78 -0.06
CA ALA A 53 -7.14 -8.08 -0.49
C ALA A 53 -7.94 -7.55 0.71
N PHE A 54 -8.29 -6.26 0.64
CA PHE A 54 -9.14 -5.62 1.63
C PHE A 54 -10.62 -5.72 1.23
N SER A 55 -11.47 -6.11 2.18
CA SER A 55 -12.92 -6.16 2.00
C SER A 55 -13.66 -6.03 3.35
N THR A 56 -14.95 -5.69 3.30
CA THR A 56 -15.87 -5.77 4.46
C THR A 56 -15.78 -7.13 5.15
N GLU A 57 -15.72 -8.21 4.35
CA GLU A 57 -15.65 -9.57 4.85
C GLU A 57 -14.32 -9.87 5.55
N ALA A 58 -13.20 -9.36 5.02
CA ALA A 58 -11.90 -9.49 5.67
C ALA A 58 -11.90 -8.84 7.06
N MET A 59 -12.50 -7.65 7.19
CA MET A 59 -12.62 -6.97 8.47
C MET A 59 -13.50 -7.75 9.46
N ARG A 60 -14.67 -8.24 9.01
CA ARG A 60 -15.59 -9.05 9.84
C ARG A 60 -14.96 -10.36 10.33
N ASN A 61 -14.12 -10.97 9.51
CA ASN A 61 -13.41 -12.19 9.84
C ASN A 61 -12.13 -11.97 10.66
N GLY A 62 -11.96 -10.79 11.28
CA GLY A 62 -10.82 -10.50 12.16
C GLY A 62 -9.49 -10.36 11.43
N ARG A 63 -9.48 -9.90 10.17
CA ARG A 63 -8.26 -9.67 9.37
C ARG A 63 -7.99 -8.17 9.13
N PRO A 64 -7.80 -7.34 10.18
CA PRO A 64 -7.63 -5.90 10.02
C PRO A 64 -6.31 -5.51 9.32
N TRP A 65 -5.30 -6.41 9.34
CA TRP A 65 -4.03 -6.16 8.66
C TRP A 65 -4.18 -6.02 7.14
N THR A 66 -5.26 -6.54 6.55
CA THR A 66 -5.50 -6.40 5.11
C THR A 66 -5.72 -4.95 4.69
N LEU A 67 -6.09 -4.06 5.63
CA LEU A 67 -6.18 -2.62 5.40
C LEU A 67 -4.83 -1.99 5.03
N VAL A 68 -3.73 -2.57 5.50
CA VAL A 68 -2.36 -2.09 5.22
C VAL A 68 -1.73 -2.89 4.09
N THR A 69 -1.86 -4.22 4.11
CA THR A 69 -1.23 -5.05 3.07
C THR A 69 -1.85 -4.83 1.69
N SER A 70 -3.13 -4.46 1.62
CA SER A 70 -3.78 -4.15 0.34
C SER A 70 -3.24 -2.90 -0.34
N ILE A 71 -2.61 -1.98 0.40
CA ILE A 71 -2.00 -0.76 -0.16
C ILE A 71 -0.93 -1.12 -1.20
N PHE A 72 -0.27 -2.27 -1.02
CA PHE A 72 0.78 -2.76 -1.92
C PHE A 72 0.27 -3.77 -2.95
N SER A 73 -1.01 -4.16 -2.86
CA SER A 73 -1.57 -5.30 -3.57
C SER A 73 -2.12 -4.88 -4.93
N HIS A 74 -1.41 -5.26 -5.99
CA HIS A 74 -1.83 -5.03 -7.38
C HIS A 74 -2.03 -6.38 -8.06
N TYR A 75 -3.23 -6.63 -8.58
CA TYR A 75 -3.55 -7.88 -9.26
C TYR A 75 -3.02 -7.90 -10.69
N ASP A 76 -3.18 -6.79 -11.42
CA ASP A 76 -2.75 -6.64 -12.80
C ASP A 76 -1.60 -5.65 -12.97
N PHE A 77 -0.90 -5.81 -14.08
CA PHE A 77 0.28 -5.04 -14.40
C PHE A 77 -0.03 -3.56 -14.67
N GLN A 78 -1.19 -3.24 -15.24
CA GLN A 78 -1.52 -1.86 -15.61
C GLN A 78 -1.71 -1.00 -14.36
N HIS A 79 -2.45 -1.49 -13.36
CA HIS A 79 -2.60 -0.78 -12.08
C HIS A 79 -1.24 -0.60 -11.39
N LEU A 80 -0.41 -1.65 -11.35
CA LEU A 80 0.95 -1.54 -10.80
C LEU A 80 1.77 -0.48 -11.55
N ALA A 81 1.75 -0.48 -12.88
CA ALA A 81 2.55 0.43 -13.69
C ALA A 81 2.16 1.90 -13.46
N VAL A 82 0.86 2.20 -13.43
CA VAL A 82 0.37 3.56 -13.16
C VAL A 82 0.74 4.00 -11.73
N ASN A 83 0.57 3.12 -10.74
CA ASN A 83 0.92 3.43 -9.36
C ASN A 83 2.43 3.64 -9.18
N ALA A 84 3.25 2.79 -9.79
CA ALA A 84 4.70 2.88 -9.76
C ALA A 84 5.24 4.13 -10.47
N LEU A 85 4.70 4.47 -11.65
CA LEU A 85 5.03 5.70 -12.35
C LEU A 85 4.66 6.92 -11.51
N GLY A 86 3.46 6.90 -10.92
CA GLY A 86 3.02 8.01 -10.10
C GLY A 86 3.84 8.19 -8.84
N LEU A 87 4.13 7.09 -8.14
CA LEU A 87 5.01 7.09 -6.99
C LEU A 87 6.42 7.57 -7.37
N TYR A 88 6.95 7.16 -8.52
CA TYR A 88 8.26 7.60 -8.98
C TYR A 88 8.31 9.10 -9.27
N PHE A 89 7.34 9.66 -10.00
CA PHE A 89 7.37 11.09 -10.34
C PHE A 89 6.94 11.96 -9.15
N TRP A 90 5.74 11.74 -8.61
CA TRP A 90 5.21 12.58 -7.53
C TRP A 90 5.86 12.25 -6.18
N GLY A 91 6.07 10.96 -5.88
CA GLY A 91 6.70 10.56 -4.63
C GLY A 91 8.15 11.02 -4.51
N ARG A 92 8.90 11.10 -5.62
CA ARG A 92 10.25 11.68 -5.62
C ARG A 92 10.24 13.16 -5.28
N GLU A 93 9.34 13.93 -5.90
CA GLU A 93 9.24 15.37 -5.61
C GLU A 93 8.75 15.63 -4.19
N VAL A 94 7.74 14.91 -3.72
CA VAL A 94 7.27 14.96 -2.33
C VAL A 94 8.38 14.55 -1.36
N GLY A 95 9.13 13.50 -1.68
CA GLY A 95 10.26 13.04 -0.87
C GLY A 95 11.37 14.09 -0.78
N ARG A 96 11.69 14.80 -1.86
CA ARG A 96 12.66 15.91 -1.85
C ARG A 96 12.22 17.07 -0.98
N LEU A 97 10.92 17.41 -1.03
CA LEU A 97 10.35 18.54 -0.28
C LEU A 97 10.16 18.21 1.21
N LEU A 98 9.71 16.99 1.52
CA LEU A 98 9.23 16.62 2.86
C LEU A 98 10.12 15.60 3.58
N GLY A 99 11.05 14.95 2.88
CA GLY A 99 11.90 13.88 3.40
C GLY A 99 11.22 12.50 3.39
N GLY A 100 12.02 11.45 3.55
CA GLY A 100 11.59 10.05 3.44
C GLY A 100 10.44 9.64 4.39
N PRO A 101 10.47 9.98 5.69
CA PRO A 101 9.43 9.54 6.63
C PRO A 101 8.05 10.11 6.29
N ARG A 102 8.00 11.35 5.77
CA ARG A 102 6.74 12.00 5.38
C ARG A 102 6.20 11.41 4.07
N LEU A 103 7.09 11.06 3.12
CA LEU A 103 6.70 10.30 1.93
C LEU A 103 6.06 8.96 2.31
N LEU A 104 6.70 8.20 3.21
CA LEU A 104 6.15 6.93 3.70
C LEU A 104 4.79 7.11 4.37
N ALA A 105 4.66 8.11 5.23
CA ALA A 105 3.40 8.40 5.92
C ALA A 105 2.28 8.76 4.93
N LEU A 106 2.57 9.61 3.94
CA LEU A 106 1.60 9.99 2.91
C LEU A 106 1.15 8.78 2.08
N TYR A 107 2.09 7.91 1.71
CA TYR A 107 1.78 6.69 0.98
C TYR A 107 0.84 5.76 1.78
N LEU A 108 1.18 5.49 3.05
CA LEU A 108 0.37 4.61 3.90
C LEU A 108 -0.99 5.22 4.26
N VAL A 109 -1.02 6.49 4.66
CA VAL A 109 -2.28 7.17 5.02
C VAL A 109 -3.18 7.30 3.79
N GLY A 110 -2.62 7.67 2.63
CA GLY A 110 -3.36 7.72 1.37
C GLY A 110 -4.00 6.38 1.02
N GLY A 111 -3.24 5.28 1.14
CA GLY A 111 -3.76 3.93 0.92
C GLY A 111 -4.88 3.55 1.88
N VAL A 112 -4.73 3.83 3.18
CA VAL A 112 -5.79 3.58 4.17
C VAL A 112 -7.05 4.39 3.87
N VAL A 113 -6.90 5.69 3.55
CA VAL A 113 -8.05 6.54 3.19
C VAL A 113 -8.73 6.01 1.92
N GLY A 114 -7.96 5.61 0.90
CA GLY A 114 -8.51 4.99 -0.31
C GLY A 114 -9.33 3.73 -0.02
N ASN A 115 -8.80 2.83 0.82
CA ASN A 115 -9.52 1.63 1.27
C ASN A 115 -10.84 1.98 2.00
N LEU A 116 -10.83 3.00 2.86
CA LEU A 116 -12.04 3.43 3.58
C LEU A 116 -13.07 4.08 2.65
N VAL A 117 -12.63 4.86 1.66
CA VAL A 117 -13.51 5.41 0.62
C VAL A 117 -14.14 4.30 -0.19
N GLN A 118 -13.35 3.32 -0.64
CA GLN A 118 -13.85 2.14 -1.35
C GLN A 118 -14.89 1.37 -0.53
N LEU A 119 -14.64 1.22 0.78
CA LEU A 119 -15.59 0.59 1.71
C LEU A 119 -16.92 1.37 1.78
N GLY A 120 -16.84 2.70 1.91
CA GLY A 120 -18.02 3.57 1.96
C GLY A 120 -18.83 3.52 0.67
N LEU A 121 -18.16 3.56 -0.49
CA LEU A 121 -18.80 3.46 -1.81
C LEU A 121 -19.46 2.09 -2.02
N SER A 122 -18.79 1.01 -1.60
CA SER A 122 -19.36 -0.35 -1.66
C SER A 122 -20.64 -0.44 -0.83
N TYR A 123 -20.63 0.15 0.37
CA TYR A 123 -21.80 0.19 1.25
C TYR A 123 -22.95 1.04 0.70
N SER A 124 -22.67 2.19 0.06
CA SER A 124 -23.72 2.99 -0.59
C SER A 124 -24.34 2.26 -1.77
N ASN A 125 -23.55 1.54 -2.56
CA ASN A 125 -24.03 0.75 -3.69
C ASN A 125 -24.94 -0.39 -3.23
N GLU A 126 -24.57 -1.12 -2.17
CA GLU A 126 -25.42 -2.15 -1.57
C GLU A 126 -26.77 -1.59 -1.09
N ARG A 127 -26.80 -0.38 -0.52
CA ARG A 127 -28.08 0.28 -0.15
C ARG A 127 -28.93 0.60 -1.37
N GLN A 128 -28.32 1.01 -2.47
CA GLN A 128 -29.03 1.29 -3.72
C GLN A 128 -29.65 0.02 -4.32
N TYR A 129 -28.94 -1.12 -4.30
CA TYR A 129 -29.50 -2.41 -4.71
C TYR A 129 -30.66 -2.88 -3.82
N ARG A 130 -30.66 -2.54 -2.53
CA ARG A 130 -31.76 -2.87 -1.60
C ARG A 130 -32.99 -1.97 -1.74
N TRP A 131 -32.87 -0.81 -2.39
CA TRP A 131 -33.95 0.20 -2.47
C TRP A 131 -34.28 0.71 -3.89
N GLY A 132 -33.61 0.23 -4.94
CA GLY A 132 -33.84 0.67 -6.32
C GLY A 132 -33.62 -0.45 -7.35
N GLN A 133 -34.55 -0.53 -8.30
CA GLN A 133 -34.68 -1.50 -9.41
C GLN A 133 -33.36 -1.92 -10.09
N PRO A 134 -33.26 -3.16 -10.63
CA PRO A 134 -32.04 -3.71 -11.20
C PRO A 134 -31.66 -3.01 -12.51
N ARG A 135 -30.55 -2.26 -12.50
CA ARG A 135 -29.77 -1.99 -13.72
C ARG A 135 -28.32 -2.34 -13.48
N ALA A 136 -27.86 -3.33 -14.24
CA ALA A 136 -26.51 -3.85 -14.21
C ALA A 136 -25.54 -2.86 -14.85
N THR A 137 -24.61 -2.31 -14.06
CA THR A 137 -23.36 -1.76 -14.58
C THR A 137 -22.23 -2.17 -13.63
N TYR A 138 -21.45 -3.16 -14.08
CA TYR A 138 -20.27 -3.67 -13.41
C TYR A 138 -19.17 -2.60 -13.44
N GLY A 139 -18.84 -2.05 -12.27
CA GLY A 139 -17.64 -1.23 -12.08
C GLY A 139 -16.45 -2.13 -11.75
N LEU A 140 -15.56 -2.32 -12.73
CA LEU A 140 -14.23 -2.90 -12.50
C LEU A 140 -13.41 -1.86 -11.71
N GLY A 141 -12.88 -2.30 -10.57
CA GLY A 141 -12.20 -1.46 -9.58
C GLY A 141 -10.88 -0.87 -10.06
N ALA A 142 -10.43 0.14 -9.30
CA ALA A 142 -9.14 0.80 -9.38
C ALA A 142 -8.10 0.13 -8.45
#